data_AF-A0A803XK39-F1
#
_entry.id   AF-A0A803XK39-F1
#
_cell.length_a   1.000
_cell.length_b   1.000
_cell.length_c   1.000
_cell.angle_alpha   90.00
_cell.angle_beta   90.00
_cell.angle_gamma   90.00
#
_symmetry.space_group_name_H-M   'P 1'
#
loop_
_entity.id
_entity.type
_entity.pdbx_description
1 polymer ?
#
loop_
_entity_poly.entity_id
_entity_poly.type
_entity_poly.pdbx_seq_one_letter_code
_entity_poly.pdbx_strand_id
1 'polypeptide(L)' 'MPYIKKTAGKKAPAKRKLAEVFALGEVLTDTSRKEWKLGVPIGQGGFGRLYLGKSVDLWY' A
#
# COMPACT_ATOMS: atom_id res chain seq x y z
N MET A 1 3.45 38.03 -1.22
CA MET A 1 2.16 37.46 -1.69
C MET A 1 2.35 35.96 -1.86
N PRO A 2 1.53 35.09 -1.23
CA PRO A 2 1.69 33.64 -1.39
C PRO A 2 1.27 33.22 -2.80
N TYR A 3 2.09 32.39 -3.44
CA TYR A 3 1.86 31.91 -4.80
C TYR A 3 0.77 30.83 -4.81
N ILE A 4 -0.40 31.17 -5.33
CA ILE A 4 -1.53 30.24 -5.50
C ILE A 4 -1.40 29.54 -6.85
N LYS A 5 -1.03 28.25 -6.83
CA LYS A 5 -1.02 27.40 -8.03
C LYS A 5 -2.46 27.22 -8.52
N LYS A 6 -2.79 27.79 -9.68
CA LYS A 6 -4.07 27.57 -10.37
C LYS A 6 -4.05 26.19 -11.03
N THR A 7 -4.56 25.17 -10.33
CA THR A 7 -4.77 23.86 -10.95
C THR A 7 -5.92 23.96 -11.94
N ALA A 8 -5.62 23.87 -13.23
CA ALA A 8 -6.63 23.82 -14.30
C ALA A 8 -7.57 22.62 -14.05
N GLY A 9 -8.87 22.90 -13.95
CA GLY A 9 -9.90 21.95 -13.55
C GLY A 9 -10.14 20.87 -14.60
N LYS A 10 -9.35 19.79 -14.57
CA LYS A 10 -9.84 18.47 -14.95
C LYS A 10 -10.32 17.80 -13.66
N LYS A 11 -11.61 17.43 -13.58
CA LYS A 11 -12.13 16.64 -12.45
C LYS A 11 -11.25 15.40 -12.32
N ALA A 12 -10.46 15.32 -11.25
CA ALA A 12 -9.73 14.10 -10.93
C ALA A 12 -10.75 12.96 -10.78
N PRO A 13 -10.41 11.72 -11.17
CA PRO A 13 -11.24 10.57 -10.89
C PRO A 13 -11.68 10.57 -9.42
N ALA A 14 -12.92 10.16 -9.15
CA ALA A 14 -13.46 10.11 -7.80
C ALA A 14 -12.45 9.42 -6.88
N LYS A 15 -12.25 9.99 -5.67
CA LYS A 15 -11.32 9.48 -4.66
C LYS A 15 -11.46 7.95 -4.59
N ARG A 16 -10.44 7.22 -5.05
CA ARG A 16 -10.47 5.75 -5.06
C ARG A 16 -10.59 5.28 -3.61
N LYS A 17 -11.43 4.27 -3.37
CA LYS A 17 -11.50 3.60 -2.07
C LYS A 17 -10.10 3.14 -1.70
N LEU A 18 -9.76 3.35 -0.44
CA LEU A 18 -8.49 2.87 0.11
C LEU A 18 -8.48 1.34 0.07
N ALA A 19 -7.30 0.75 -0.18
CA ALA A 19 -7.15 -0.69 -0.08
C ALA A 19 -7.56 -1.21 1.30
N GLU A 20 -8.15 -2.41 1.31
CA GLU A 20 -8.52 -3.14 2.52
C GLU A 20 -7.28 -3.39 3.41
N VAL A 21 -7.54 -3.55 4.70
CA VAL A 21 -6.49 -3.81 5.68
C VAL A 21 -6.29 -5.31 5.78
N PHE A 22 -5.06 -5.75 5.57
CA PHE A 22 -4.65 -7.12 5.83
C PHE A 22 -4.35 -7.30 7.32
N ALA A 23 -4.61 -8.49 7.84
CA ALA A 23 -4.34 -8.80 9.23
C ALA A 23 -2.83 -8.86 9.50
N LEU A 24 -2.42 -8.51 10.72
CA LEU A 24 -1.02 -8.68 11.14
C LEU A 24 -0.66 -10.16 11.15
N GLY A 25 0.43 -10.50 10.48
CA GLY A 25 0.90 -11.88 10.36
C GLY A 25 0.23 -12.68 9.24
N GLU A 26 -0.65 -12.08 8.45
CA GLU A 26 -1.24 -12.71 7.27
C GLU A 26 -0.15 -13.11 6.27
N VAL A 27 -0.26 -14.32 5.72
CA VAL A 27 0.69 -14.83 4.72
C VAL A 27 0.07 -14.70 3.34
N LEU A 28 0.72 -13.94 2.47
CA LEU A 28 0.33 -13.76 1.07
C LEU A 28 1.31 -14.48 0.15
N THR A 29 0.79 -15.10 -0.90
CA THR A 29 1.59 -15.71 -1.96
C THR A 29 1.69 -14.76 -3.15
N ASP A 30 2.90 -14.49 -3.63
CA ASP A 30 3.10 -13.66 -4.82
C ASP A 30 2.99 -14.46 -6.14
N THR A 31 3.14 -13.77 -7.27
CA THR A 31 3.08 -14.39 -8.61
C THR A 31 4.22 -15.37 -8.89
N SER A 32 5.32 -15.31 -8.12
CA SER A 32 6.43 -16.27 -8.18
C SER A 32 6.23 -17.49 -7.28
N ARG A 33 5.05 -17.61 -6.65
CA ARG A 33 4.70 -18.64 -5.66
C ARG A 33 5.51 -18.56 -4.37
N LYS A 34 6.07 -17.38 -4.08
CA LYS A 34 6.78 -17.14 -2.82
C LYS A 34 5.82 -16.63 -1.76
N GLU A 35 6.01 -17.10 -0.53
CA GLU A 35 5.20 -16.72 0.61
C GLU A 35 5.81 -15.56 1.41
N TRP A 36 4.94 -14.62 1.79
CA TRP A 36 5.30 -13.40 2.51
C TRP A 36 4.41 -13.20 3.71
N LYS A 37 5.00 -13.18 4.91
CA LYS A 37 4.30 -12.82 6.14
C LYS A 37 4.27 -11.30 6.28
N LEU A 38 3.06 -10.74 6.35
CA LEU A 38 2.82 -9.32 6.57
C LEU A 38 3.06 -8.94 8.05
N GLY A 39 3.79 -7.87 8.25
CA GLY A 39 4.03 -7.22 9.53
C GLY A 39 3.18 -5.97 9.69
N VAL A 40 3.66 -5.04 10.52
CA VAL A 40 2.94 -3.79 10.79
C VAL A 40 2.78 -2.92 9.53
N PRO A 41 1.63 -2.23 9.37
CA PRO A 41 1.50 -1.22 8.33
C PRO A 41 2.46 -0.07 8.62
N ILE A 42 3.28 0.29 7.64
CA ILE A 42 4.32 1.32 7.76
C ILE A 42 3.95 2.63 7.06
N GLY A 43 2.84 2.65 6.31
CA GLY A 43 2.39 3.85 5.64
C GLY A 43 1.20 3.64 4.73
N GLN A 44 0.74 4.75 4.15
CA GLN A 44 -0.37 4.81 3.22
C GLN A 44 -0.03 5.86 2.15
N GLY A 45 -0.20 5.50 0.88
CA GLY A 45 0.13 6.37 -0.25
C GLY A 45 -0.79 6.13 -1.44
N GLY A 46 -1.27 7.20 -2.06
CA GLY A 46 -2.20 7.12 -3.19
C GLY A 46 -3.48 6.35 -2.82
N PHE A 47 -3.62 5.14 -3.37
CA PHE A 47 -4.76 4.23 -3.17
C PHE A 47 -4.41 2.97 -2.35
N GLY A 48 -3.16 2.83 -1.88
CA GLY A 48 -2.65 1.62 -1.24
C GLY A 48 -2.10 1.84 0.17
N ARG A 49 -1.92 0.72 0.89
CA ARG A 49 -1.21 0.64 2.17
C ARG A 49 0.10 -0.10 1.98
N LEU A 50 1.11 0.31 2.75
CA LEU A 50 2.43 -0.30 2.77
C LEU A 50 2.59 -1.12 4.04
N TYR A 51 3.07 -2.35 3.91
CA TYR A 51 3.33 -3.26 5.02
C TYR A 51 4.78 -3.69 5.01
N LEU A 52 5.32 -3.94 6.20
CA LEU A 52 6.58 -4.68 6.32
C LEU A 52 6.35 -6.13 5.88
N GLY A 53 7.15 -6.66 4.97
CA GLY A 53 7.05 -8.06 4.51
C GLY A 53 8.27 -8.86 4.92
N LYS A 54 8.06 -10.10 5.39
CA LYS A 54 9.13 -11.08 5.62
C LYS A 54 8.87 -12.33 4.78
N SER A 55 9.89 -12.79 4.06
CA SER A 55 9.85 -14.06 3.33
C SER A 55 9.67 -15.22 4.30
N VAL A 56 8.73 -16.12 4.06
CA VAL A 56 8.50 -17.30 4.92
C VAL A 56 9.59 -18.35 4.72
N ASP A 57 10.17 -18.43 3.53
CA ASP A 57 11.21 -19.42 3.19
C ASP A 57 12.60 -19.12 3.78
N LEU A 58 12.78 -17.96 4.43
CA LEU A 58 14.06 -17.63 5.06
C LEU A 58 14.11 -18.32 6.43
N TRP A 59 14.68 -19.52 6.45
CA TRP A 59 15.18 -20.18 7.65
C TRP A 59 16.47 -19.51 8.13
N TYR A 60 16.38 -18.29 8.68
CA TYR A 60 17.17 -17.70 9.78
C TYR A 60 16.82 -16.23 9.97
#